data_AF-A0A8T1IHU9-F1
#
_entry.id   AF-A0A8T1IHU9-F1
#
_cell.length_a   1.000
_cell.length_b   1.000
_cell.length_c   1.000
_cell.angle_alpha   90.00
_cell.angle_beta   90.00
_cell.angle_gamma   90.00
#
_symmetry.space_group_name_H-M   'P 1'
#
loop_
_entity.id
_entity.type
_entity.pdbx_description
1 polymer ?
#
loop_
_entity_poly.entity_id
_entity_poly.type
_entity_poly.pdbx_seq_one_letter_code
_entity_poly.pdbx_strand_id
1 'polypeptide(L)'
;MRRKRFKWVQSPLTKCGCSCIQPKRFLPSCTPGKALGPPLHSSIRLAASNTTSHSRLKMLSSKILVVFALATLAAADDYTTDDYDEGSSYVDEGSSFDYSALPAYTYTFDPEYSAGVSGTINVQYGGPFSTFAVISTDLDFSDVDQSEIMAFDGNCTEEVTEYKWHIHVKWPHDYDSESFQQCGLAITGNHYDPLKACGPNSEFVGTEECLLKTPEYACNPDEYAQDPLVCEKGDLSGKFGDFKLDDSKKESGEYFDLNYPLPEENTPEWSIILHAVCGKVTPRIACAVGKQTSGWSSLSGSYYK
;
A
#
# COMPACT_ATOMS: atom_id res chain seq x y z
N MET A 1 -11.30 -40.57 17.75
CA MET A 1 -9.87 -40.20 17.62
C MET A 1 -9.48 -39.29 18.77
N ARG A 2 -8.59 -39.74 19.66
CA ARG A 2 -8.16 -39.00 20.87
C ARG A 2 -6.99 -38.07 20.53
N ARG A 3 -7.16 -36.76 20.67
CA ARG A 3 -6.09 -35.76 20.54
C ARG A 3 -5.19 -35.79 21.79
N LYS A 4 -3.90 -36.09 21.62
CA LYS A 4 -2.87 -36.00 22.67
C LYS A 4 -2.35 -34.56 22.72
N ARG A 5 -2.35 -33.97 23.93
CA ARG A 5 -1.67 -32.70 24.24
C ARG A 5 -0.18 -32.95 24.38
N PHE A 6 0.65 -32.17 23.68
CA PHE A 6 2.09 -32.10 23.93
C PHE A 6 2.36 -31.10 25.06
N LYS A 7 3.09 -31.55 26.09
CA LYS A 7 3.67 -30.72 27.14
C LYS A 7 5.11 -30.36 26.73
N TRP A 8 5.43 -29.08 26.77
CA TRP A 8 6.82 -28.61 26.75
C TRP A 8 7.46 -28.85 28.12
N VAL A 9 8.63 -29.51 28.12
CA VAL A 9 9.45 -29.74 29.31
C VAL A 9 10.69 -28.85 29.17
N GLN A 10 10.83 -27.88 30.08
CA GLN A 10 12.07 -27.14 30.31
C GLN A 10 13.14 -28.09 30.86
N SER A 11 14.36 -28.02 30.31
CA SER A 11 15.54 -28.68 30.88
C SER A 11 16.55 -27.63 31.38
N PRO A 12 17.22 -27.89 32.52
CA PRO A 12 18.07 -26.90 33.19
C PRO A 12 19.54 -26.94 32.75
N LEU A 13 20.19 -25.79 32.97
CA LEU A 13 21.63 -25.53 32.95
C LEU A 13 22.49 -26.64 33.59
N THR A 14 23.61 -26.96 32.96
CA THR A 14 24.79 -27.49 33.66
C THR A 14 26.09 -26.90 33.10
N LYS A 15 26.88 -26.33 34.01
CA LYS A 15 28.28 -25.91 33.84
C LYS A 15 29.20 -27.13 33.92
N CYS A 16 30.21 -27.21 33.05
CA CYS A 16 31.50 -27.83 33.36
C CYS A 16 32.59 -27.03 32.63
N GLY A 17 33.59 -26.56 33.38
CA GLY A 17 34.75 -25.87 32.86
C GLY A 17 35.95 -26.80 32.67
N CYS A 18 36.95 -26.34 31.91
CA CYS A 18 38.35 -26.72 32.10
C CYS A 18 39.25 -25.56 31.64
N SER A 19 40.24 -25.31 32.48
CA SER A 19 41.30 -24.30 32.43
C SER A 19 42.37 -24.63 31.39
N CYS A 20 43.05 -23.62 30.82
CA CYS A 20 44.52 -23.49 30.92
C CYS A 20 45.12 -22.30 30.14
N ILE A 21 46.05 -21.61 30.83
CA ILE A 21 47.24 -20.89 30.33
C ILE A 21 47.11 -19.39 29.98
N GLN A 22 47.64 -18.58 30.90
CA GLN A 22 48.11 -17.20 30.73
C GLN A 22 49.59 -17.18 30.29
N PRO A 23 50.11 -16.05 29.75
CA PRO A 23 50.89 -15.19 30.63
C PRO A 23 50.72 -13.66 30.44
N LYS A 24 50.52 -12.99 31.58
CA LYS A 24 51.16 -11.73 32.06
C LYS A 24 51.34 -10.57 31.06
N ARG A 25 50.72 -9.41 31.38
CA ARG A 25 51.41 -8.21 31.94
C ARG A 25 50.48 -6.97 32.10
N PHE A 26 50.72 -6.28 33.23
CA PHE A 26 50.42 -4.88 33.59
C PHE A 26 48.96 -4.40 33.89
N LEU A 27 48.72 -4.20 35.19
CA LEU A 27 47.81 -3.24 35.86
C LEU A 27 48.61 -1.93 36.15
N PRO A 28 48.00 -0.74 36.44
CA PRO A 28 46.96 -0.48 37.47
C PRO A 28 45.76 0.38 37.00
N SER A 29 44.53 0.12 37.46
CA SER A 29 43.87 0.63 38.68
C SER A 29 43.72 2.16 38.76
N CYS A 30 42.47 2.66 38.68
CA CYS A 30 41.95 3.73 39.53
C CYS A 30 40.40 3.70 39.59
N THR A 31 39.89 3.88 40.81
CA THR A 31 38.51 3.79 41.32
C THR A 31 37.67 5.07 41.13
N PRO A 32 36.35 5.06 41.47
CA PRO A 32 35.37 6.04 41.00
C PRO A 32 35.17 7.23 41.95
N GLY A 33 34.80 8.39 41.38
CA GLY A 33 34.41 9.59 42.11
C GLY A 33 32.92 9.94 41.89
N LYS A 34 32.14 9.90 42.97
CA LYS A 34 30.85 10.60 43.13
C LYS A 34 31.10 12.09 43.38
N ALA A 35 30.16 12.97 42.99
CA ALA A 35 29.37 13.82 43.91
C ALA A 35 28.83 15.13 43.27
N LEU A 36 27.56 15.44 43.60
CA LEU A 36 26.94 16.77 43.88
C LEU A 36 27.02 17.85 42.77
N GLY A 37 26.00 18.59 42.35
CA GLY A 37 24.65 18.95 42.81
C GLY A 37 24.21 20.22 42.01
N PRO A 38 22.92 20.61 42.01
CA PRO A 38 22.34 21.72 41.21
C PRO A 38 22.51 23.08 41.94
N PRO A 39 22.01 24.29 41.50
CA PRO A 39 20.84 24.57 40.65
C PRO A 39 20.95 25.80 39.70
N LEU A 40 19.90 26.11 38.92
CA LEU A 40 19.28 27.45 38.90
C LEU A 40 18.07 27.55 37.95
N HIS A 41 17.04 28.19 38.49
CA HIS A 41 15.81 28.67 37.88
C HIS A 41 16.02 29.53 36.63
N SER A 42 15.12 29.43 35.66
CA SER A 42 14.44 30.61 35.10
C SER A 42 13.12 30.21 34.45
N SER A 43 12.03 30.64 35.08
CA SER A 43 10.69 30.59 34.54
C SER A 43 10.48 31.77 33.58
N ILE A 44 10.19 31.50 32.32
CA ILE A 44 9.59 32.48 31.41
C ILE A 44 8.18 32.00 31.10
N ARG A 45 7.20 32.70 31.68
CA ARG A 45 5.79 32.65 31.29
C ARG A 45 5.64 33.47 30.00
N LEU A 46 5.24 32.84 28.90
CA LEU A 46 4.52 33.53 27.84
C LEU A 46 3.06 33.10 27.89
N ALA A 47 2.20 34.06 28.23
CA ALA A 47 0.77 33.95 28.04
C ALA A 47 0.47 34.19 26.55
N ALA A 48 -0.10 33.18 25.88
CA ALA A 48 -0.70 33.35 24.57
C ALA A 48 -2.22 33.20 24.72
N SER A 49 -2.91 34.24 24.26
CA SER A 49 -4.35 34.43 24.27
C SER A 49 -5.05 33.40 23.37
N ASN A 50 -5.96 32.61 23.94
CA ASN A 50 -6.92 31.78 23.21
C ASN A 50 -8.10 32.65 22.79
N THR A 51 -8.19 32.98 21.50
CA THR A 51 -9.44 33.44 20.87
C THR A 51 -10.09 32.26 20.15
N THR A 52 -11.14 31.72 20.77
CA THR A 52 -12.07 30.76 20.19
C THR A 52 -12.95 31.45 19.15
N SER A 53 -12.79 31.11 17.88
CA SER A 53 -13.77 31.42 16.83
C SER A 53 -14.54 30.15 16.49
N HIS A 54 -15.83 30.15 16.83
CA HIS A 54 -16.81 29.18 16.38
C HIS A 54 -17.23 29.52 14.95
N SER A 55 -16.88 28.66 14.00
CA SER A 55 -17.56 28.61 12.69
C SER A 55 -18.05 27.19 12.45
N ARG A 56 -19.36 27.00 12.70
CA ARG A 56 -20.13 25.86 12.19
C ARG A 56 -20.21 25.98 10.67
N LEU A 57 -19.42 25.22 9.92
CA LEU A 57 -19.74 24.95 8.52
C LEU A 57 -20.58 23.68 8.43
N LYS A 58 -21.82 23.85 7.98
CA LYS A 58 -22.70 22.78 7.55
C LYS A 58 -22.09 22.15 6.30
N MET A 59 -21.68 20.88 6.38
CA MET A 59 -21.37 20.09 5.19
C MET A 59 -22.66 19.90 4.38
N LEU A 60 -22.73 20.54 3.22
CA LEU A 60 -23.69 20.20 2.17
C LEU A 60 -23.15 18.97 1.46
N SER A 61 -23.87 17.87 1.60
CA SER A 61 -23.70 16.62 0.84
C SER A 61 -23.82 16.93 -0.64
N SER A 62 -22.68 16.93 -1.35
CA SER A 62 -22.63 17.08 -2.80
C SER A 62 -22.72 15.69 -3.42
N LYS A 63 -23.92 15.33 -3.89
CA LYS A 63 -24.13 14.15 -4.72
C LYS A 63 -23.57 14.45 -6.10
N ILE A 64 -22.38 13.95 -6.39
CA ILE A 64 -21.80 13.98 -7.74
C ILE A 64 -22.51 12.89 -8.56
N LEU A 65 -23.43 13.33 -9.40
CA LEU A 65 -24.03 12.53 -10.47
C LEU A 65 -23.02 12.47 -11.61
N VAL A 66 -22.31 11.35 -11.73
CA VAL A 66 -21.49 11.06 -12.91
C VAL A 66 -22.44 10.76 -14.07
N VAL A 67 -22.57 11.71 -15.00
CA VAL A 67 -23.26 11.53 -16.27
C VAL A 67 -22.27 10.93 -17.26
N PHE A 68 -22.37 9.63 -17.51
CA PHE A 68 -21.72 9.00 -18.65
C PHE A 68 -22.43 9.44 -19.94
N ALA A 69 -21.79 10.32 -20.71
CA ALA A 69 -22.19 10.59 -22.07
C ALA A 69 -21.77 9.42 -22.96
N LEU A 70 -22.74 8.56 -23.31
CA LEU A 70 -22.60 7.63 -24.43
C LEU A 70 -22.47 8.46 -25.73
N ALA A 71 -21.30 8.39 -26.37
CA ALA A 71 -21.15 8.82 -27.75
C ALA A 71 -21.84 7.78 -28.66
N THR A 72 -23.07 8.08 -29.07
CA THR A 72 -23.73 7.40 -30.20
C THR A 72 -23.11 7.92 -31.50
N LEU A 73 -22.28 7.11 -32.15
CA LEU A 73 -21.97 7.29 -33.57
C LEU A 73 -23.25 7.04 -34.37
N ALA A 74 -23.79 8.10 -34.96
CA ALA A 74 -24.72 8.00 -36.08
C ALA A 74 -23.89 8.13 -37.36
N ALA A 75 -23.71 7.01 -38.08
CA ALA A 75 -23.37 7.02 -39.49
C ALA A 75 -24.60 6.49 -40.24
N ALA A 76 -25.14 7.31 -41.13
CA ALA A 76 -26.12 6.89 -42.13
C ALA A 76 -25.79 7.65 -43.43
N ASP A 77 -25.11 6.91 -44.32
CA ASP A 77 -25.21 6.81 -45.77
C ASP A 77 -25.82 7.95 -46.60
N ASP A 78 -25.10 8.34 -47.67
CA ASP A 78 -25.70 8.48 -49.00
C ASP A 78 -24.65 8.29 -50.14
N TYR A 79 -25.13 7.75 -51.26
CA TYR A 79 -24.50 7.07 -52.40
C TYR A 79 -23.44 7.92 -53.17
N THR A 80 -22.52 7.41 -54.01
CA THR A 80 -22.73 6.56 -55.20
C THR A 80 -21.37 6.16 -55.83
N THR A 81 -21.32 4.90 -56.30
CA THR A 81 -20.51 4.26 -57.37
C THR A 81 -19.25 4.94 -57.93
N ASP A 82 -18.18 4.14 -58.06
CA ASP A 82 -17.47 3.89 -59.33
C ASP A 82 -16.72 2.54 -59.26
N ASP A 83 -17.01 1.67 -60.24
CA ASP A 83 -16.35 0.37 -60.51
C ASP A 83 -14.85 0.54 -60.80
N TYR A 84 -13.98 -0.25 -60.16
CA TYR A 84 -12.84 -0.90 -60.81
C TYR A 84 -12.42 -2.18 -60.09
N ASP A 85 -12.42 -3.26 -60.87
CA ASP A 85 -11.94 -4.62 -60.66
C ASP A 85 -10.41 -4.69 -60.60
N GLU A 86 -9.83 -5.28 -59.55
CA GLU A 86 -8.85 -6.38 -59.65
C GLU A 86 -8.39 -6.83 -58.24
N GLY A 87 -8.26 -8.14 -58.09
CA GLY A 87 -8.11 -8.82 -56.81
C GLY A 87 -6.85 -8.49 -56.01
N SER A 88 -7.06 -8.42 -54.69
CA SER A 88 -6.13 -8.98 -53.73
C SER A 88 -6.93 -9.40 -52.51
N SER A 89 -7.24 -10.69 -52.42
CA SER A 89 -7.76 -11.30 -51.20
C SER A 89 -6.63 -11.30 -50.17
N TYR A 90 -6.46 -10.18 -49.48
CA TYR A 90 -5.86 -10.21 -48.17
C TYR A 90 -6.87 -10.97 -47.30
N VAL A 91 -6.57 -12.25 -47.06
CA VAL A 91 -6.97 -12.87 -45.81
C VAL A 91 -6.41 -11.98 -44.72
N ASP A 92 -7.23 -11.05 -44.26
CA ASP A 92 -7.10 -10.48 -42.93
C ASP A 92 -7.22 -11.71 -42.01
N GLU A 93 -6.07 -12.30 -41.68
CA GLU A 93 -5.98 -13.23 -40.58
C GLU A 93 -6.41 -12.43 -39.36
N GLY A 94 -7.72 -12.48 -39.13
CA GLY A 94 -8.38 -11.86 -38.01
C GLY A 94 -7.59 -12.22 -36.79
N SER A 95 -6.78 -11.26 -36.32
CA SER A 95 -6.40 -11.19 -34.94
C SER A 95 -7.71 -10.93 -34.19
N SER A 96 -8.46 -12.02 -34.01
CA SER A 96 -9.35 -12.20 -32.90
C SER A 96 -8.44 -11.97 -31.69
N PHE A 97 -8.27 -10.71 -31.31
CA PHE A 97 -7.86 -10.37 -29.96
C PHE A 97 -8.87 -11.09 -29.10
N ASP A 98 -8.41 -12.22 -28.57
CA ASP A 98 -9.13 -12.96 -27.58
C ASP A 98 -9.28 -11.98 -26.42
N TYR A 99 -10.45 -11.33 -26.32
CA TYR A 99 -10.86 -10.55 -25.16
C TYR A 99 -11.10 -11.50 -23.97
N SER A 100 -10.31 -12.57 -23.86
CA SER A 100 -10.28 -13.54 -22.78
C SER A 100 -9.67 -12.86 -21.56
N ALA A 101 -10.54 -12.26 -20.76
CA ALA A 101 -10.29 -11.60 -19.48
C ALA A 101 -9.32 -10.41 -19.55
N LEU A 102 -9.84 -9.25 -19.14
CA LEU A 102 -9.01 -8.07 -18.89
C LEU A 102 -7.94 -8.41 -17.83
N PRO A 103 -6.71 -7.86 -17.91
CA PRO A 103 -5.67 -8.15 -16.92
C PRO A 103 -6.18 -7.89 -15.50
N ALA A 104 -5.88 -8.79 -14.58
CA ALA A 104 -6.26 -8.65 -13.20
C ALA A 104 -5.17 -9.23 -12.28
N TYR A 105 -5.11 -8.68 -11.07
CA TYR A 105 -4.18 -9.11 -10.04
C TYR A 105 -4.88 -9.20 -8.70
N THR A 106 -4.50 -10.19 -7.90
CA THR A 106 -4.97 -10.35 -6.52
C THR A 106 -3.77 -10.33 -5.59
N TYR A 107 -3.86 -9.52 -4.56
CA TYR A 107 -2.94 -9.46 -3.43
C TYR A 107 -3.64 -10.14 -2.25
N THR A 108 -3.14 -11.29 -1.83
CA THR A 108 -3.74 -12.09 -0.76
C THR A 108 -2.96 -11.89 0.53
N PHE A 109 -3.66 -11.54 1.60
CA PHE A 109 -3.11 -11.45 2.95
C PHE A 109 -3.52 -12.71 3.70
N ASP A 110 -2.56 -13.61 3.96
CA ASP A 110 -2.78 -14.80 4.78
C ASP A 110 -2.46 -14.48 6.25
N PRO A 111 -3.43 -14.55 7.18
CA PRO A 111 -3.24 -14.11 8.56
C PRO A 111 -2.11 -14.84 9.29
N GLU A 112 -1.71 -16.04 8.85
CA GLU A 112 -0.52 -16.74 9.38
C GLU A 112 0.78 -15.96 9.12
N TYR A 113 0.87 -15.23 8.01
CA TYR A 113 2.08 -14.54 7.56
C TYR A 113 1.95 -13.02 7.55
N SER A 114 0.74 -12.46 7.47
CA SER A 114 0.47 -11.01 7.39
C SER A 114 -0.01 -10.39 8.70
N ALA A 115 0.64 -10.74 9.81
CA ALA A 115 0.39 -10.13 11.14
C ALA A 115 -1.09 -10.16 11.57
N GLY A 116 -1.82 -11.23 11.22
CA GLY A 116 -3.24 -11.38 11.53
C GLY A 116 -4.19 -10.65 10.57
N VAL A 117 -3.69 -9.88 9.59
CA VAL A 117 -4.54 -9.37 8.50
C VAL A 117 -4.93 -10.53 7.60
N SER A 118 -6.22 -10.67 7.28
CA SER A 118 -6.70 -11.65 6.32
C SER A 118 -7.52 -10.99 5.21
N GLY A 119 -7.52 -11.58 4.01
CA GLY A 119 -8.38 -11.15 2.92
C GLY A 119 -7.62 -10.79 1.65
N THR A 120 -8.22 -9.95 0.82
CA THR A 120 -7.67 -9.64 -0.51
C THR A 120 -7.83 -8.18 -0.92
N ILE A 121 -6.89 -7.73 -1.77
CA ILE A 121 -7.04 -6.56 -2.63
C ILE A 121 -7.01 -7.08 -4.07
N ASN A 122 -8.08 -6.81 -4.83
CA ASN A 122 -8.19 -7.23 -6.22
C ASN A 122 -8.14 -6.00 -7.13
N VAL A 123 -7.37 -6.10 -8.20
CA VAL A 123 -7.19 -5.05 -9.20
C VAL A 123 -7.67 -5.57 -10.54
N GLN A 124 -8.62 -4.88 -11.14
CA GLN A 124 -9.13 -5.18 -12.47
C GLN A 124 -8.82 -4.01 -13.40
N TYR A 125 -8.02 -4.26 -14.42
CA TYR A 125 -7.70 -3.26 -15.44
C TYR A 125 -8.85 -3.01 -16.40
N GLY A 126 -9.00 -1.77 -16.87
CA GLY A 126 -9.93 -1.42 -17.94
C GLY A 126 -9.51 -1.89 -19.34
N GLY A 127 -8.27 -2.35 -19.50
CA GLY A 127 -7.70 -2.79 -20.77
C GLY A 127 -6.22 -3.19 -20.63
N PRO A 128 -5.64 -3.88 -21.62
CA PRO A 128 -4.24 -4.32 -21.60
C PRO A 128 -3.20 -3.20 -21.56
N PHE A 129 -3.59 -1.97 -21.92
CA PHE A 129 -2.73 -0.78 -21.93
C PHE A 129 -3.33 0.38 -21.12
N SER A 130 -4.24 0.08 -20.21
CA SER A 130 -5.00 1.07 -19.45
C SER A 130 -4.31 1.38 -18.11
N THR A 131 -4.12 2.65 -17.79
CA THR A 131 -3.82 3.09 -16.40
C THR A 131 -5.08 3.13 -15.54
N PHE A 132 -6.26 3.06 -16.16
CA PHE A 132 -7.51 2.91 -15.41
C PHE A 132 -7.63 1.48 -14.87
N ALA A 133 -7.83 1.38 -13.56
CA ALA A 133 -8.11 0.15 -12.85
C ALA A 133 -9.20 0.34 -11.79
N VAL A 134 -10.01 -0.71 -11.60
CA VAL A 134 -10.93 -0.84 -10.46
C VAL A 134 -10.23 -1.67 -9.39
N ILE A 135 -10.15 -1.15 -8.18
CA ILE A 135 -9.56 -1.82 -7.02
C ILE A 135 -10.70 -2.16 -6.07
N SER A 136 -10.83 -3.42 -5.68
CA SER A 136 -11.76 -3.85 -4.65
C SER A 136 -11.02 -4.46 -3.47
N THR A 137 -11.47 -4.14 -2.26
CA THR A 137 -10.85 -4.60 -1.02
C THR A 137 -11.87 -5.34 -0.17
N ASP A 138 -11.42 -6.42 0.46
CA ASP A 138 -12.14 -7.15 1.50
C ASP A 138 -11.08 -7.67 2.47
N LEU A 139 -10.85 -6.90 3.53
CA LEU A 139 -9.78 -7.11 4.49
C LEU A 139 -10.37 -7.19 5.90
N ASP A 140 -9.83 -8.11 6.70
CA ASP A 140 -10.22 -8.34 8.08
C ASP A 140 -8.98 -8.23 8.98
N PHE A 141 -9.02 -7.28 9.90
CA PHE A 141 -7.96 -6.96 10.85
C PHE A 141 -8.32 -7.42 12.28
N SER A 142 -9.36 -8.24 12.44
CA SER A 142 -9.86 -8.65 13.76
C SER A 142 -8.84 -9.46 14.56
N ASP A 143 -7.97 -10.20 13.87
CA ASP A 143 -6.88 -11.00 14.44
C ASP A 143 -5.54 -10.24 14.55
N VAL A 144 -5.49 -8.96 14.17
CA VAL A 144 -4.28 -8.12 14.33
C VAL A 144 -4.05 -7.82 15.82
N ASP A 145 -2.88 -8.22 16.32
CA ASP A 145 -2.49 -8.01 17.71
C ASP A 145 -1.79 -6.64 17.89
N GLN A 146 -2.50 -5.71 18.52
CA GLN A 146 -1.97 -4.39 18.85
C GLN A 146 -0.69 -4.45 19.68
N SER A 147 -0.58 -5.43 20.58
CA SER A 147 0.62 -5.58 21.41
C SER A 147 1.84 -6.00 20.61
N GLU A 148 1.67 -6.74 19.51
CA GLU A 148 2.75 -7.06 18.58
C GLU A 148 3.18 -5.85 17.76
N ILE A 149 2.23 -5.01 17.30
CA ILE A 149 2.55 -3.75 16.62
C ILE A 149 3.36 -2.83 17.56
N MET A 150 2.91 -2.66 18.80
CA MET A 150 3.61 -1.89 19.83
C MET A 150 5.01 -2.45 20.14
N ALA A 151 5.16 -3.78 20.13
CA ALA A 151 6.45 -4.43 20.36
C ALA A 151 7.41 -4.24 19.17
N PHE A 152 6.88 -4.22 17.95
CA PHE A 152 7.63 -3.98 16.72
C PHE A 152 8.07 -2.52 16.59
N ASP A 153 7.17 -1.57 16.83
CA ASP A 153 7.46 -0.14 16.87
C ASP A 153 6.93 0.46 18.18
N GLY A 154 7.84 0.66 19.14
CA GLY A 154 7.51 1.22 20.46
C GLY A 154 6.98 2.66 20.44
N ASN A 155 7.00 3.34 19.29
CA ASN A 155 6.36 4.66 19.13
C ASN A 155 4.89 4.54 18.70
N CYS A 156 4.46 3.38 18.21
CA CYS A 156 3.06 3.10 17.94
C CYS A 156 2.41 2.74 19.28
N THR A 157 1.88 3.73 20.00
CA THR A 157 1.25 3.52 21.32
C THR A 157 -0.26 3.72 21.33
N GLU A 158 -0.80 4.25 20.24
CA GLU A 158 -2.23 4.51 20.06
C GLU A 158 -2.90 3.29 19.41
N GLU A 159 -4.20 3.12 19.66
CA GLU A 159 -4.97 2.06 19.01
C GLU A 159 -5.03 2.29 17.50
N VAL A 160 -4.71 1.24 16.74
CA VAL A 160 -4.71 1.30 15.28
C VAL A 160 -6.11 1.03 14.75
N THR A 161 -6.75 2.06 14.21
CA THR A 161 -8.07 2.00 13.56
C THR A 161 -8.02 2.36 12.07
N GLU A 162 -6.87 2.82 11.60
CA GLU A 162 -6.67 3.24 10.21
C GLU A 162 -5.37 2.62 9.66
N TYR A 163 -5.35 2.33 8.36
CA TYR A 163 -4.19 1.74 7.69
C TYR A 163 -3.88 2.45 6.39
N LYS A 164 -2.62 2.85 6.20
CA LYS A 164 -2.14 3.27 4.88
C LYS A 164 -1.81 2.05 4.05
N TRP A 165 -1.83 2.21 2.74
CA TRP A 165 -1.66 1.18 1.74
C TRP A 165 -1.01 1.78 0.50
N HIS A 166 0.09 1.15 0.05
CA HIS A 166 0.90 1.65 -1.06
C HIS A 166 1.49 0.49 -1.85
N ILE A 167 1.81 0.72 -3.12
CA ILE A 167 2.57 -0.21 -3.97
C ILE A 167 4.06 0.07 -3.78
N HIS A 168 4.81 -0.98 -3.50
CA HIS A 168 6.26 -0.96 -3.30
C HIS A 168 6.98 -1.80 -4.35
N VAL A 169 8.23 -1.44 -4.60
CA VAL A 169 8.98 -1.87 -5.80
C VAL A 169 9.78 -3.18 -5.65
N LYS A 170 9.75 -3.83 -4.47
CA LYS A 170 10.48 -5.09 -4.25
C LYS A 170 9.66 -6.14 -3.50
N TRP A 171 9.91 -7.39 -3.88
CA TRP A 171 9.40 -8.60 -3.24
C TRP A 171 10.43 -9.71 -3.30
N PRO A 172 11.28 -9.87 -2.26
CA PRO A 172 12.32 -10.89 -2.24
C PRO A 172 11.88 -12.17 -1.51
N HIS A 173 10.57 -12.45 -1.46
CA HIS A 173 10.02 -13.56 -0.68
C HIS A 173 9.41 -14.64 -1.57
N ASP A 174 9.48 -15.88 -1.10
CA ASP A 174 8.88 -17.04 -1.79
C ASP A 174 7.37 -17.17 -1.50
N TYR A 175 6.91 -16.61 -0.38
CA TYR A 175 5.50 -16.61 0.02
C TYR A 175 4.74 -15.46 -0.63
N ASP A 176 3.41 -15.51 -0.54
CA ASP A 176 2.53 -14.52 -1.15
C ASP A 176 2.22 -13.33 -0.23
N SER A 177 2.43 -13.50 1.09
CA SER A 177 2.32 -12.44 2.09
C SER A 177 3.35 -12.59 3.20
N GLU A 178 3.67 -11.47 3.85
CA GLU A 178 4.67 -11.36 4.92
C GLU A 178 4.28 -10.26 5.93
N SER A 179 5.06 -10.15 7.01
CA SER A 179 4.79 -9.20 8.09
C SER A 179 6.01 -8.46 8.63
N PHE A 180 5.73 -7.30 9.26
CA PHE A 180 6.67 -6.52 10.05
C PHE A 180 8.02 -6.27 9.36
N GLN A 181 9.11 -6.83 9.89
CA GLN A 181 10.46 -6.65 9.37
C GLN A 181 10.60 -7.09 7.91
N GLN A 182 9.86 -8.13 7.50
CA GLN A 182 9.86 -8.62 6.12
C GLN A 182 9.15 -7.67 5.15
N CYS A 183 8.30 -6.79 5.67
CA CYS A 183 7.70 -5.69 4.91
C CYS A 183 8.52 -4.39 4.98
N GLY A 184 9.63 -4.37 5.72
CA GLY A 184 10.42 -3.18 6.01
C GLY A 184 11.04 -2.53 4.76
N LEU A 185 11.33 -1.23 4.85
CA LEU A 185 11.91 -0.41 3.77
C LEU A 185 13.14 -1.04 3.10
N ALA A 186 14.03 -1.63 3.88
CA ALA A 186 15.24 -2.25 3.34
C ALA A 186 14.95 -3.47 2.44
N ILE A 187 13.80 -4.13 2.63
CA ILE A 187 13.40 -5.36 1.95
C ILE A 187 12.51 -5.06 0.76
N THR A 188 11.43 -4.30 0.98
CA THR A 188 10.39 -4.02 -0.02
C THR A 188 10.61 -2.72 -0.80
N GLY A 189 11.56 -1.90 -0.37
CA GLY A 189 11.87 -0.64 -1.02
C GLY A 189 10.83 0.46 -0.78
N ASN A 190 10.91 1.48 -1.63
CA ASN A 190 10.08 2.67 -1.61
C ASN A 190 8.82 2.49 -2.47
N HIS A 191 7.97 3.52 -2.50
CA HIS A 191 6.77 3.55 -3.32
C HIS A 191 7.11 3.54 -4.80
N TYR A 192 6.30 2.84 -5.58
CA TYR A 192 6.41 2.84 -7.03
C TYR A 192 6.02 4.20 -7.63
N ASP A 193 6.94 4.84 -8.35
CA ASP A 193 6.76 6.22 -8.85
C ASP A 193 7.47 6.44 -10.20
N PRO A 194 7.09 5.70 -11.26
CA PRO A 194 7.77 5.77 -12.55
C PRO A 194 7.64 7.14 -13.23
N LEU A 195 6.61 7.92 -12.85
CA LEU A 195 6.33 9.25 -13.38
C LEU A 195 6.99 10.37 -12.57
N LYS A 196 7.66 10.04 -11.46
CA LYS A 196 8.37 11.00 -10.62
C LYS A 196 7.48 12.15 -10.18
N ALA A 197 6.33 11.78 -9.61
CA ALA A 197 5.53 12.68 -8.78
C ALA A 197 6.32 13.10 -7.52
N CYS A 198 7.31 12.27 -7.13
CA CYS A 198 8.36 12.59 -6.18
C CYS A 198 7.87 12.85 -4.76
N GLY A 199 6.90 12.09 -4.27
CA GLY A 199 6.53 12.14 -2.87
C GLY A 199 7.67 11.72 -1.92
N PRO A 200 7.49 11.91 -0.60
CA PRO A 200 8.52 11.66 0.39
C PRO A 200 9.04 10.22 0.43
N ASN A 201 8.25 9.27 -0.11
CA ASN A 201 8.58 7.85 -0.14
C ASN A 201 8.76 7.32 -1.56
N SER A 202 8.90 8.19 -2.56
CA SER A 202 9.19 7.81 -3.95
C SER A 202 10.44 6.95 -4.04
N GLU A 203 10.46 5.97 -4.95
CA GLU A 203 11.69 5.22 -5.30
C GLU A 203 12.81 6.13 -5.84
N PHE A 204 12.47 7.34 -6.29
CA PHE A 204 13.40 8.36 -6.77
C PHE A 204 13.66 9.47 -5.76
N VAL A 205 13.21 9.33 -4.50
CA VAL A 205 13.46 10.33 -3.45
C VAL A 205 14.96 10.62 -3.31
N GLY A 206 15.30 11.91 -3.22
CA GLY A 206 16.69 12.37 -3.09
C GLY A 206 17.49 12.47 -4.40
N THR A 207 16.92 12.05 -5.55
CA THR A 207 17.48 12.37 -6.86
C THR A 207 17.33 13.86 -7.18
N GLU A 208 18.18 14.42 -8.05
CA GLU A 208 18.13 15.84 -8.43
C GLU A 208 16.73 16.26 -8.92
N GLU A 209 16.06 15.38 -9.66
CA GLU A 209 14.71 15.62 -10.17
C GLU A 209 13.64 15.66 -9.06
N CYS A 210 13.77 14.83 -8.02
CA CYS A 210 12.82 14.79 -6.93
C CYS A 210 13.13 15.74 -5.77
N LEU A 211 14.38 16.17 -5.58
CA LEU A 211 14.76 17.05 -4.47
C LEU A 211 13.94 18.35 -4.42
N LEU A 212 13.58 18.90 -5.58
CA LEU A 212 12.77 20.12 -5.66
C LEU A 212 11.26 19.86 -5.59
N LYS A 213 10.79 18.68 -6.03
CA LYS A 213 9.37 18.32 -6.07
C LYS A 213 8.86 17.76 -4.75
N THR A 214 9.69 17.02 -4.01
CA THR A 214 9.26 16.37 -2.75
C THR A 214 8.65 17.32 -1.71
N PRO A 215 9.18 18.53 -1.50
CA PRO A 215 8.55 19.50 -0.58
C PRO A 215 7.19 20.02 -1.07
N GLU A 216 6.92 19.94 -2.37
CA GLU A 216 5.68 20.40 -3.01
C GLU A 216 4.65 19.27 -3.20
N TYR A 217 5.03 18.03 -2.88
CA TYR A 217 4.15 16.88 -3.04
C TYR A 217 2.91 17.01 -2.16
N ALA A 218 1.76 17.15 -2.82
CA ALA A 218 0.48 17.46 -2.19
C ALA A 218 -0.58 16.40 -2.49
N CYS A 219 -0.17 15.17 -2.85
CA CYS A 219 -1.13 14.10 -3.14
C CYS A 219 -2.10 13.88 -1.98
N ASN A 220 -3.38 14.05 -2.30
CA ASN A 220 -4.52 13.78 -1.45
C ASN A 220 -5.73 13.55 -2.39
N PRO A 221 -6.87 13.02 -1.89
CA PRO A 221 -8.00 12.69 -2.75
C PRO A 221 -8.57 13.87 -3.56
N ASP A 222 -8.55 15.08 -3.01
CA ASP A 222 -9.09 16.27 -3.68
C ASP A 222 -8.18 16.73 -4.83
N GLU A 223 -6.87 16.68 -4.64
CA GLU A 223 -5.88 17.02 -5.67
C GLU A 223 -5.84 15.93 -6.76
N TYR A 224 -5.89 14.66 -6.36
CA TYR A 224 -5.91 13.52 -7.29
C TYR A 224 -7.14 13.54 -8.21
N ALA A 225 -8.31 13.93 -7.69
CA ALA A 225 -9.53 14.07 -8.48
C ALA A 225 -9.44 15.18 -9.54
N GLN A 226 -8.59 16.19 -9.32
CA GLN A 226 -8.36 17.29 -10.26
C GLN A 226 -7.28 16.96 -11.28
N ASP A 227 -6.19 16.34 -10.83
CA ASP A 227 -5.07 15.92 -11.67
C ASP A 227 -4.48 14.60 -11.14
N PRO A 228 -4.77 13.45 -11.79
CA PRO A 228 -4.26 12.15 -11.36
C PRO A 228 -2.74 12.01 -11.36
N LEU A 229 -2.00 12.92 -12.02
CA LEU A 229 -0.53 12.88 -12.12
C LEU A 229 0.17 13.56 -10.93
N VAL A 230 -0.56 14.24 -10.04
CA VAL A 230 0.02 14.84 -8.81
C VAL A 230 0.46 13.80 -7.79
N CYS A 231 -0.04 12.57 -7.92
CA CYS A 231 0.23 11.45 -7.03
C CYS A 231 1.21 10.48 -7.67
N GLU A 232 2.08 9.89 -6.83
CA GLU A 232 2.84 8.70 -7.22
C GLU A 232 1.86 7.60 -7.63
N LYS A 233 2.19 6.82 -8.66
CA LYS A 233 1.30 5.71 -9.09
C LYS A 233 1.06 4.72 -7.94
N GLY A 234 2.05 4.50 -7.08
CA GLY A 234 1.97 3.61 -5.93
C GLY A 234 1.36 4.20 -4.65
N ASP A 235 1.08 5.51 -4.57
CA ASP A 235 0.55 6.15 -3.36
C ASP A 235 -0.99 6.05 -3.26
N LEU A 236 -1.49 4.83 -3.03
CA LEU A 236 -2.94 4.56 -3.02
C LEU A 236 -3.65 5.27 -1.87
N SER A 237 -3.01 5.40 -0.70
CA SER A 237 -3.55 6.20 0.42
C SER A 237 -3.59 7.69 0.13
N GLY A 238 -2.59 8.24 -0.55
CA GLY A 238 -2.65 9.62 -1.03
C GLY A 238 -3.82 9.83 -2.00
N LYS A 239 -4.07 8.88 -2.91
CA LYS A 239 -5.16 8.98 -3.89
C LYS A 239 -6.56 8.81 -3.29
N PHE A 240 -6.74 7.86 -2.37
CA PHE A 240 -8.07 7.41 -1.92
C PHE A 240 -8.35 7.61 -0.43
N GLY A 241 -7.33 8.01 0.32
CA GLY A 241 -7.37 8.00 1.78
C GLY A 241 -6.89 6.67 2.37
N ASP A 242 -6.63 6.73 3.67
CA ASP A 242 -6.30 5.57 4.48
C ASP A 242 -7.53 4.66 4.64
N PHE A 243 -7.31 3.35 4.70
CA PHE A 243 -8.37 2.41 5.07
C PHE A 243 -8.86 2.71 6.48
N LYS A 244 -10.17 2.75 6.65
CA LYS A 244 -10.81 3.01 7.94
C LYS A 244 -11.57 1.78 8.37
N LEU A 245 -11.18 1.20 9.50
CA LEU A 245 -11.83 -0.01 9.97
C LEU A 245 -13.24 0.29 10.50
N ASP A 246 -14.17 -0.61 10.20
CA ASP A 246 -15.49 -0.62 10.83
C ASP A 246 -15.45 -1.15 12.27
N ASP A 247 -16.61 -1.18 12.95
CA ASP A 247 -16.74 -1.69 14.32
C ASP A 247 -16.36 -3.19 14.45
N SER A 248 -16.33 -3.92 13.33
CA SER A 248 -15.91 -5.33 13.24
C SER A 248 -14.44 -5.48 12.87
N LYS A 249 -13.67 -4.38 12.80
CA LYS A 249 -12.27 -4.33 12.39
C LYS A 249 -12.05 -4.78 10.94
N LYS A 250 -13.02 -4.54 10.07
CA LYS A 250 -12.94 -4.87 8.64
C LYS A 250 -12.83 -3.61 7.80
N GLU A 251 -12.25 -3.76 6.62
CA GLU A 251 -12.35 -2.78 5.54
C GLU A 251 -12.89 -3.46 4.29
N SER A 252 -13.83 -2.79 3.63
CA SER A 252 -14.36 -3.22 2.33
C SER A 252 -14.69 -2.01 1.48
N GLY A 253 -14.10 -1.93 0.29
CA GLY A 253 -14.20 -0.77 -0.58
C GLY A 253 -14.08 -1.10 -2.06
N GLU A 254 -14.50 -0.14 -2.88
CA GLU A 254 -14.27 -0.12 -4.32
C GLU A 254 -13.72 1.25 -4.70
N TYR A 255 -12.58 1.27 -5.38
CA TYR A 255 -11.83 2.46 -5.75
C TYR A 255 -11.55 2.45 -7.26
N PHE A 256 -11.58 3.64 -7.86
CA PHE A 256 -11.39 3.85 -9.29
C PHE A 256 -10.12 4.67 -9.50
N ASP A 257 -9.03 4.01 -9.90
CA ASP A 257 -7.73 4.65 -10.12
C ASP A 257 -7.56 4.95 -11.60
N LEU A 258 -7.53 6.24 -11.96
CA LEU A 258 -7.27 6.73 -13.33
C LEU A 258 -5.78 6.66 -13.70
N ASN A 259 -4.90 6.54 -12.72
CA ASN A 259 -3.44 6.55 -12.84
C ASN A 259 -2.82 5.39 -12.04
N TYR A 260 -3.41 4.20 -12.15
CA TYR A 260 -2.81 2.96 -11.65
C TYR A 260 -1.64 2.57 -12.57
N PRO A 261 -0.62 1.85 -12.07
CA PRO A 261 0.40 1.27 -12.93
C PRO A 261 -0.19 0.45 -14.08
N LEU A 262 0.37 0.55 -15.28
CA LEU A 262 -0.02 -0.22 -16.45
C LEU A 262 0.15 -1.73 -16.20
N PRO A 263 -0.62 -2.58 -16.89
CA PRO A 263 -0.45 -4.03 -16.81
C PRO A 263 1.00 -4.48 -17.11
N GLU A 264 1.66 -3.86 -18.09
CA GLU A 264 3.05 -4.16 -18.47
C GLU A 264 4.10 -3.69 -17.47
N GLU A 265 3.74 -2.74 -16.60
CA GLU A 265 4.64 -2.28 -15.53
C GLU A 265 4.64 -3.28 -14.36
N ASN A 266 3.59 -4.10 -14.19
CA ASN A 266 3.55 -5.09 -13.10
C ASN A 266 4.70 -6.07 -13.22
N THR A 267 5.38 -6.28 -12.10
CA THR A 267 6.43 -7.29 -11.98
C THR A 267 6.10 -8.22 -10.82
N PRO A 268 6.66 -9.45 -10.81
CA PRO A 268 6.62 -10.31 -9.62
C PRO A 268 7.30 -9.70 -8.39
N GLU A 269 7.99 -8.56 -8.54
CA GLU A 269 8.65 -7.85 -7.46
C GLU A 269 7.74 -6.80 -6.79
N TRP A 270 6.52 -6.56 -7.29
CA TRP A 270 5.65 -5.56 -6.68
C TRP A 270 4.83 -6.10 -5.54
N SER A 271 4.74 -5.30 -4.49
CA SER A 271 3.95 -5.64 -3.32
C SER A 271 3.04 -4.48 -2.91
N ILE A 272 1.90 -4.80 -2.31
CA ILE A 272 1.12 -3.83 -1.55
C ILE A 272 1.50 -4.00 -0.08
N ILE A 273 1.82 -2.89 0.58
CA ILE A 273 2.16 -2.85 2.00
C ILE A 273 1.08 -2.10 2.77
N LEU A 274 0.64 -2.67 3.88
CA LEU A 274 -0.25 -2.07 4.85
C LEU A 274 0.57 -1.48 6.02
N HIS A 275 0.32 -0.22 6.30
CA HIS A 275 0.94 0.51 7.40
C HIS A 275 -0.10 0.79 8.48
N ALA A 276 0.16 0.37 9.71
CA ALA A 276 -0.69 0.73 10.83
C ALA A 276 -0.55 2.23 11.14
N VAL A 277 -1.64 2.98 11.20
CA VAL A 277 -1.60 4.41 11.58
C VAL A 277 -1.70 4.53 13.10
N CYS A 278 -0.62 4.97 13.74
CA CYS A 278 -0.56 5.22 15.18
C CYS A 278 -0.11 6.66 15.44
N GLY A 279 -1.06 7.59 15.47
CA GLY A 279 -0.76 9.02 15.57
C GLY A 279 0.07 9.50 14.38
N LYS A 280 1.37 9.73 14.60
CA LYS A 280 2.30 10.21 13.54
C LYS A 280 3.19 9.12 12.96
N VAL A 281 3.22 7.93 13.55
CA VAL A 281 4.03 6.82 13.05
C VAL A 281 3.17 5.85 12.23
N THR A 282 3.79 5.26 11.22
CA THR A 282 3.12 4.38 10.25
C THR A 282 3.93 3.11 9.98
N PRO A 283 4.18 2.26 10.99
CA PRO A 283 4.96 1.03 10.80
C PRO A 283 4.32 0.12 9.75
N ARG A 284 5.17 -0.51 8.93
CA ARG A 284 4.78 -1.51 7.93
C ARG A 284 4.48 -2.83 8.65
N ILE A 285 3.24 -3.28 8.67
CA ILE A 285 2.84 -4.45 9.48
C ILE A 285 2.58 -5.70 8.62
N ALA A 286 2.08 -5.52 7.40
CA ALA A 286 1.68 -6.60 6.52
C ALA A 286 1.96 -6.21 5.07
N CYS A 287 2.30 -7.18 4.23
CA CYS A 287 2.56 -6.96 2.82
C CYS A 287 2.22 -8.21 2.02
N ALA A 288 1.85 -8.02 0.75
CA ALA A 288 1.50 -9.11 -0.16
C ALA A 288 1.98 -8.81 -1.59
N VAL A 289 2.32 -9.86 -2.34
CA VAL A 289 2.68 -9.77 -3.77
C VAL A 289 1.44 -9.94 -4.64
N GLY A 290 1.40 -9.21 -5.76
CA GLY A 290 0.32 -9.35 -6.73
C GLY A 290 0.49 -10.61 -7.56
N LYS A 291 -0.53 -11.48 -7.59
CA LYS A 291 -0.59 -12.61 -8.53
C LYS A 291 -1.57 -12.30 -9.64
N GLN A 292 -1.14 -12.52 -10.88
CA GLN A 292 -2.03 -12.41 -12.02
C GLN A 292 -3.19 -13.40 -11.88
N THR A 293 -4.40 -12.93 -12.05
CA THR A 293 -5.63 -13.72 -12.03
C THR A 293 -6.37 -13.57 -13.36
N SER A 294 -7.28 -14.50 -13.65
CA SER A 294 -8.23 -14.29 -14.73
C SER A 294 -9.20 -13.20 -14.27
N GLY A 295 -9.13 -12.02 -14.89
CA GLY A 295 -10.07 -10.94 -14.62
C GLY A 295 -11.51 -11.36 -14.84
N TRP A 296 -12.46 -10.52 -14.40
CA TRP A 296 -13.85 -10.71 -14.75
C TRP A 296 -13.95 -10.73 -16.28
N SER A 297 -14.27 -11.90 -16.86
CA SER A 297 -14.68 -11.93 -18.26
C SER A 297 -15.87 -10.98 -18.33
N SER A 298 -15.76 -9.93 -19.13
CA SER A 298 -16.89 -9.09 -19.49
C SER A 298 -18.08 -10.02 -19.71
N LEU A 299 -19.08 -9.90 -18.83
CA LEU A 299 -20.29 -10.70 -18.92
C LEU A 299 -20.79 -10.56 -20.35
N SER A 300 -20.69 -11.67 -21.07
CA SER A 300 -21.41 -11.94 -22.30
C SER A 300 -22.79 -11.31 -22.20
N GLY A 301 -23.13 -10.49 -23.19
CA GLY A 301 -24.45 -9.87 -23.29
C GLY A 301 -25.56 -10.88 -23.07
N SER A 302 -26.60 -10.44 -22.35
CA SER A 302 -27.98 -10.91 -22.36
C SER A 302 -28.55 -10.80 -20.94
N TYR A 303 -29.17 -9.67 -20.61
CA TYR A 303 -30.34 -9.64 -19.73
C TYR A 303 -31.07 -8.29 -19.89
N TYR A 304 -31.68 -8.11 -21.05
CA TYR A 304 -32.94 -7.38 -21.16
C TYR A 304 -33.98 -8.38 -21.65
N LYS A 305 -34.96 -8.68 -20.79
CA LYS A 305 -36.25 -9.26 -21.15
C LYS A 305 -37.32 -8.33 -20.63
#